data_AF-A0A099KGF4-F1
#
_entry.id   AF-A0A099KGF4-F1
#
_cell.length_a   1.000
_cell.length_b   1.000
_cell.length_c   1.000
_cell.angle_alpha   90.00
_cell.angle_beta   90.00
_cell.angle_gamma   90.00
#
_symmetry.space_group_name_H-M   'P 1'
#
loop_
_entity.id
_entity.type
_entity.pdbx_description
1 polymer ?
#
loop_
_entity_poly.entity_id
_entity_poly.type
_entity_poly.pdbx_seq_one_letter_code
_entity_poly.pdbx_strand_id
1 'polypeptide(L)'
;MLVIFSYHYVIAQTIAVTSLMALSLFLAIDNDYPFSTHMTLTAAGGLSFDNDKDSYQLLATSRLGFIGCWLVMVKNEPKPYRQPSFRQSSGKQLFIFRDSVSDQDFSRLARVIQQLDKAD
;
A
#
# COMPACT_ATOMS: atom_id res chain seq x y z
N MET A 1 13.40 -43.57 -27.74
CA MET A 1 13.85 -42.85 -26.52
C MET A 1 13.71 -41.34 -26.67
N LEU A 2 14.35 -40.66 -27.63
CA LEU A 2 14.29 -39.20 -27.77
C LEU A 2 12.86 -38.62 -27.90
N VAL A 3 12.00 -39.26 -28.68
CA VAL A 3 10.60 -38.85 -28.92
C VAL A 3 9.75 -38.87 -27.64
N ILE A 4 10.05 -39.80 -26.72
CA ILE A 4 9.35 -39.93 -25.44
C ILE A 4 9.76 -38.78 -24.51
N PHE A 5 11.06 -38.44 -24.48
CA PHE A 5 11.55 -37.29 -23.71
C PHE A 5 11.00 -35.96 -24.22
N SER A 6 10.94 -35.75 -25.54
CA SER A 6 10.32 -34.54 -26.10
C SER A 6 8.82 -34.46 -25.80
N TYR A 7 8.11 -35.60 -25.78
CA TYR A 7 6.69 -35.63 -25.47
C TYR A 7 6.40 -35.25 -24.01
N HIS A 8 7.14 -35.81 -23.06
CA HIS A 8 7.01 -35.43 -21.65
C HIS A 8 7.39 -33.96 -21.40
N TYR A 9 8.40 -33.46 -22.11
CA TYR A 9 8.79 -32.05 -22.02
C TYR A 9 7.67 -31.10 -22.46
N VAL A 10 7.03 -31.40 -23.60
CA VAL A 10 5.90 -30.59 -24.10
C VAL A 10 4.72 -30.63 -23.13
N ILE A 11 4.41 -31.79 -22.54
CA ILE A 11 3.35 -31.90 -21.52
C ILE A 11 3.70 -31.09 -20.27
N ALA A 12 4.93 -31.21 -19.76
CA ALA A 12 5.35 -30.44 -18.58
C ALA A 12 5.28 -28.93 -18.84
N GLN A 13 5.68 -28.49 -20.03
CA GLN A 13 5.65 -27.08 -20.42
C GLN A 13 4.22 -26.54 -20.51
N THR A 14 3.28 -27.29 -21.11
CA THR A 14 1.87 -26.85 -21.21
C THR A 14 1.21 -26.78 -19.84
N ILE A 15 1.49 -27.73 -18.94
CA ILE A 15 1.01 -27.71 -17.55
C ILE A 15 1.58 -26.50 -16.79
N ALA A 16 2.87 -26.20 -16.96
CA ALA A 16 3.50 -25.05 -16.31
C ALA A 16 2.90 -23.72 -16.79
N VAL A 17 2.72 -23.54 -18.09
CA VAL A 17 2.14 -22.30 -18.65
C VAL A 17 0.68 -22.12 -18.24
N THR A 18 -0.12 -23.19 -18.29
CA THR A 18 -1.54 -23.12 -17.90
C THR A 18 -1.71 -22.85 -16.41
N SER A 19 -0.90 -23.48 -15.55
CA SER A 19 -0.93 -23.21 -14.10
C SER A 19 -0.48 -21.80 -13.74
N LEU A 20 0.55 -21.27 -14.40
CA LEU A 20 1.01 -19.90 -14.20
C LEU A 20 -0.05 -18.87 -14.64
N MET A 21 -0.70 -19.11 -15.78
CA MET A 21 -1.82 -18.28 -16.24
C MET A 21 -3.00 -18.33 -15.27
N ALA A 22 -3.41 -19.53 -14.83
CA ALA A 22 -4.51 -19.68 -13.87
C ALA A 22 -4.19 -19.00 -12.52
N LEU A 23 -2.96 -19.12 -12.02
CA LEU A 23 -2.52 -18.48 -10.79
C LEU A 23 -2.54 -16.95 -10.91
N SER A 24 -2.07 -16.41 -12.05
CA SER A 24 -2.09 -14.97 -12.29
C SER A 24 -3.52 -14.41 -12.35
N LEU A 25 -4.44 -15.15 -12.97
CA LEU A 25 -5.85 -14.78 -13.03
C LEU A 25 -6.50 -14.85 -11.64
N PHE A 26 -6.19 -15.89 -10.86
CA PHE A 26 -6.69 -16.04 -9.49
C PHE A 26 -6.25 -14.87 -8.60
N LEU A 27 -4.96 -14.49 -8.68
CA LEU A 27 -4.41 -13.33 -7.96
C LEU A 27 -5.00 -12.00 -8.46
N ALA A 28 -5.38 -11.91 -9.74
CA ALA A 28 -6.01 -10.71 -10.29
C ALA A 28 -7.47 -10.54 -9.79
N ILE A 29 -8.21 -11.64 -9.63
CA ILE A 29 -9.61 -11.61 -9.16
C ILE A 29 -9.71 -11.20 -7.68
N ASP A 30 -8.75 -11.60 -6.83
CA ASP A 30 -8.77 -11.27 -5.40
C ASP A 30 -8.43 -9.79 -5.10
N ASN A 31 -7.93 -9.05 -6.09
CA ASN A 31 -7.64 -7.62 -5.96
C ASN A 31 -8.86 -6.74 -6.26
N ASP A 32 -10.01 -7.11 -5.71
CA ASP A 32 -11.29 -6.38 -5.85
C ASP A 32 -11.40 -5.20 -4.87
N TYR A 33 -10.26 -4.70 -4.38
CA TYR A 33 -10.23 -3.41 -3.69
C TYR A 33 -10.10 -2.33 -4.76
N PRO A 34 -11.17 -1.55 -5.03
CA PRO A 34 -11.02 -0.37 -5.87
C PRO A 34 -10.02 0.54 -5.17
N PHE A 35 -8.78 0.59 -5.68
CA PHE A 35 -7.77 1.59 -5.33
C PHE A 35 -8.16 2.99 -5.84
N SER A 36 -9.46 3.26 -5.96
CA SER A 36 -10.06 4.56 -6.16
C SER A 36 -10.42 5.16 -4.81
N THR A 37 -9.52 5.07 -3.84
CA THR A 37 -9.64 5.82 -2.59
C THR A 37 -9.18 7.24 -2.87
N HIS A 38 -10.14 8.15 -3.04
CA HIS A 38 -9.84 9.57 -3.01
C HIS A 38 -9.22 9.87 -1.63
N MET A 39 -7.92 10.12 -1.64
CA MET A 39 -7.11 10.29 -0.44
C MET A 39 -6.97 11.78 -0.21
N THR A 40 -7.59 12.27 0.87
CA THR A 40 -7.48 13.68 1.25
C THR A 40 -6.37 13.84 2.27
N LEU A 41 -5.37 14.66 1.91
CA LEU A 41 -4.25 14.99 2.77
C LEU A 41 -4.43 16.41 3.31
N THR A 42 -4.47 16.54 4.63
CA THR A 42 -4.50 17.82 5.33
C THR A 42 -3.07 18.32 5.55
N ALA A 43 -2.86 19.64 5.54
CA ALA A 43 -1.56 20.26 5.78
C ALA A 43 -0.92 19.90 7.14
N ALA A 44 -1.73 19.45 8.11
CA ALA A 44 -1.28 18.96 9.42
C ALA A 44 -0.85 17.48 9.43
N GLY A 45 -0.81 16.80 8.27
CA GLY A 45 -0.52 15.36 8.19
C GLY A 45 -1.73 14.46 8.49
N GLY A 46 -2.93 15.01 8.54
CA GLY A 46 -4.17 14.24 8.64
C GLY A 46 -4.50 13.61 7.28
N LEU A 47 -4.85 12.33 7.28
CA LEU A 47 -5.18 11.54 6.11
C LEU A 47 -6.56 10.93 6.26
N SER A 48 -7.43 11.16 5.28
CA SER A 48 -8.74 10.52 5.24
C SER A 48 -8.93 9.85 3.89
N PHE A 49 -9.30 8.58 3.91
CA PHE A 49 -9.72 7.86 2.71
C PHE A 49 -11.24 7.99 2.61
N ASP A 50 -11.75 8.39 1.45
CA ASP A 50 -13.19 8.67 1.26
C ASP A 50 -14.12 7.48 1.61
N ASN A 51 -13.59 6.25 1.51
CA ASN A 51 -14.31 5.03 1.84
C ASN A 51 -14.30 4.68 3.35
N ASP A 52 -13.37 5.26 4.13
CA ASP A 52 -13.23 5.01 5.57
C ASP A 52 -13.68 6.24 6.37
N LYS A 53 -14.60 6.03 7.33
CA LYS A 53 -14.94 7.06 8.35
C LYS A 53 -13.80 7.32 9.34
N ASP A 54 -12.70 6.61 9.19
CA ASP A 54 -11.55 6.69 10.07
C ASP A 54 -10.56 7.73 9.55
N SER A 55 -10.34 8.78 10.35
CA SER A 55 -9.22 9.70 10.13
C SER A 55 -7.93 9.07 10.63
N TYR A 56 -6.90 9.06 9.80
CA TYR A 56 -5.55 8.62 10.17
C TYR A 56 -4.63 9.83 10.29
N GLN A 57 -3.65 9.76 11.18
CA GLN A 57 -2.59 10.75 11.30
C GLN A 57 -1.28 10.13 10.81
N LEU A 58 -0.58 10.85 9.93
CA LEU A 58 0.75 10.46 9.46
C LEU A 58 1.79 10.64 10.58
N LEU A 59 2.69 9.68 10.72
CA LEU A 59 3.84 9.79 11.63
C LEU A 59 5.08 10.30 10.90
N ALA A 60 5.97 10.94 11.66
CA ALA A 60 7.30 11.39 11.23
C ALA A 60 8.22 10.23 10.77
N THR A 61 7.89 8.98 11.13
CA THR A 61 8.59 7.79 10.64
C THR A 61 8.32 7.46 9.16
N SER A 62 7.40 8.18 8.51
CA SER A 62 7.13 8.06 7.07
C SER A 62 8.35 8.51 6.25
N ARG A 63 8.65 7.81 5.16
CA ARG A 63 9.86 8.06 4.36
C ARG A 63 9.56 8.21 2.88
N LEU A 64 10.27 9.15 2.26
CA LEU A 64 10.30 9.31 0.81
C LEU A 64 11.42 8.45 0.22
N GLY A 65 11.08 7.67 -0.80
CA GLY A 65 12.02 6.91 -1.61
C GLY A 65 11.99 7.40 -3.06
N PHE A 66 12.95 6.91 -3.85
CA PHE A 66 13.02 7.24 -5.28
C PHE A 66 11.83 6.69 -6.08
N ILE A 67 11.37 5.49 -5.73
CA ILE A 67 10.31 4.74 -6.44
C ILE A 67 8.91 5.11 -5.92
N GLY A 68 8.82 5.76 -4.75
CA GLY A 68 7.56 6.01 -4.07
C GLY A 68 7.75 6.47 -2.63
N CYS A 69 6.71 6.38 -1.82
CA CYS A 69 6.74 6.78 -0.42
C CYS A 69 6.19 5.70 0.50
N TRP A 70 6.84 5.55 1.65
CA TRP A 70 6.42 4.71 2.76
C TRP A 70 5.70 5.58 3.78
N LEU A 71 4.41 5.31 3.97
CA LEU A 71 3.55 6.07 4.86
C LEU A 71 3.26 5.20 6.08
N VAL A 72 3.65 5.71 7.26
CA VAL A 72 3.31 5.10 8.54
C VAL A 72 2.22 5.93 9.17
N MET A 73 1.06 5.32 9.38
CA MET A 73 -0.14 6.02 9.84
C MET A 73 -0.67 5.40 11.13
N VAL A 74 -1.21 6.23 12.02
CA VAL A 74 -1.92 5.80 13.23
C VAL A 74 -3.35 6.32 13.17
N LYS A 75 -4.32 5.46 13.50
CA LYS A 75 -5.73 5.84 13.54
C LYS A 75 -5.95 6.92 14.59
N ASN A 76 -6.54 8.04 14.20
CA ASN A 76 -6.86 9.14 15.08
C ASN A 76 -8.23 8.85 15.72
N GLU A 77 -8.23 8.08 16.80
CA GLU A 77 -9.45 7.87 17.59
C GLU A 77 -9.75 9.12 18.44
N PRO A 78 -11.01 9.59 18.48
CA PRO A 78 -11.39 10.68 19.37
C PRO A 78 -11.23 10.20 20.82
N LYS A 79 -10.12 10.59 21.45
CA LYS A 79 -9.76 10.18 22.82
C LYS A 79 -10.84 10.60 23.83
N PRO A 80 -11.47 9.69 24.60
CA PRO A 80 -11.74 9.96 25.99
C PRO A 80 -10.46 9.61 26.77
N TYR A 81 -10.03 10.54 27.60
CA TYR A 81 -9.01 10.45 28.65
C TYR A 81 -8.43 9.04 28.98
N ARG A 82 -7.14 8.88 28.67
CA ARG A 82 -6.11 8.17 29.46
C ARG A 82 -6.36 6.70 29.84
N GLN A 83 -5.72 5.78 29.10
CA GLN A 83 -5.09 4.58 29.69
C GLN A 83 -3.78 4.24 28.95
N PRO A 84 -2.69 3.87 29.65
CA PRO A 84 -1.49 3.32 29.03
C PRO A 84 -1.73 1.84 28.74
N SER A 85 -2.61 1.54 27.78
CA SER A 85 -2.75 0.17 27.31
C SER A 85 -1.71 -0.07 26.22
N PHE A 86 -0.77 -0.97 26.51
CA PHE A 86 0.18 -1.59 25.59
C PHE A 86 -0.54 -2.47 24.55
N ARG A 87 -1.62 -1.96 23.95
CA ARG A 87 -2.30 -2.59 22.82
C ARG A 87 -1.88 -1.78 21.61
N GLN A 88 -0.96 -2.36 20.84
CA GLN A 88 -0.47 -1.85 19.58
C GLN A 88 -1.60 -1.14 18.84
N SER A 89 -1.55 0.20 18.78
CA SER A 89 -2.34 0.92 17.80
C SER A 89 -1.99 0.27 16.47
N SER A 90 -2.98 -0.24 15.75
CA SER A 90 -2.80 -0.88 14.46
C SER A 90 -2.24 0.17 13.48
N GLY A 91 -0.92 0.34 13.53
CA GLY A 91 -0.19 1.22 12.66
C GLY A 91 -0.35 0.68 11.26
N LYS A 92 -1.07 1.41 10.42
CA LYS A 92 -1.25 1.04 9.02
C LYS A 92 -0.01 1.53 8.28
N GLN A 93 0.73 0.61 7.68
CA GLN A 93 1.83 0.93 6.79
C GLN A 93 1.31 0.81 5.36
N LEU A 94 1.48 1.87 4.58
CA LEU A 94 1.07 1.92 3.18
C LEU A 94 2.27 2.36 2.34
N PHE A 95 2.57 1.59 1.30
CA PHE A 95 3.51 2.00 0.28
C PHE A 95 2.74 2.52 -0.94
N ILE A 96 3.08 3.72 -1.40
CA ILE A 96 2.51 4.32 -2.60
C ILE A 96 3.62 4.49 -3.63
N PHE A 97 3.41 3.95 -4.83
CA PHE A 97 4.30 4.16 -5.96
C PHE A 97 4.17 5.57 -6.49
N ARG A 98 5.29 6.17 -6.89
CA ARG A 98 5.32 7.52 -7.45
C ARG A 98 4.40 7.64 -8.67
N ASP A 99 4.43 6.64 -9.55
CA ASP A 99 3.65 6.65 -10.81
C ASP A 99 2.14 6.45 -10.59
N SER A 100 1.72 6.08 -9.38
CA SER A 100 0.30 5.92 -9.03
C SER A 100 -0.37 7.22 -8.60
N VAL A 101 0.38 8.31 -8.43
CA VAL A 101 -0.11 9.60 -7.92
C VAL A 101 0.32 10.71 -8.87
N SER A 102 -0.48 11.78 -8.99
CA SER A 102 -0.08 12.95 -9.77
C SER A 102 1.20 13.57 -9.23
N ASP A 103 2.07 14.12 -10.09
CA ASP A 103 3.31 14.79 -9.65
C ASP A 103 3.05 15.91 -8.63
N GLN A 104 1.91 16.60 -8.77
CA GLN A 104 1.50 17.67 -7.87
C GLN A 104 1.15 17.12 -6.48
N ASP A 105 0.38 16.03 -6.41
CA ASP A 105 -0.01 15.44 -5.13
C ASP A 105 1.14 14.70 -4.46
N PHE A 106 2.03 14.08 -5.26
CA PHE A 106 3.29 13.53 -4.75
C PHE A 106 4.16 14.62 -4.13
N SER A 107 4.28 15.79 -4.77
CA SER A 107 5.02 16.94 -4.23
C SER A 107 4.41 17.47 -2.94
N ARG A 108 3.07 17.52 -2.84
CA ARG A 108 2.36 17.91 -1.61
C ARG A 108 2.61 16.92 -0.48
N LEU A 109 2.51 15.63 -0.77
CA LEU A 109 2.77 14.56 0.18
C LEU A 109 4.22 14.59 0.68
N ALA A 110 5.18 14.77 -0.24
CA ALA A 110 6.59 14.89 0.10
C ALA A 110 6.87 16.06 1.03
N ARG A 111 6.22 17.20 0.78
CA ARG A 111 6.34 18.39 1.64
C ARG A 111 5.79 18.12 3.04
N VAL A 112 4.65 17.45 3.16
CA VAL A 112 4.06 17.09 4.47
C VAL A 112 4.96 16.13 5.22
N ILE A 113 5.50 15.09 4.57
CA ILE A 113 6.46 14.16 5.19
C ILE A 113 7.71 14.90 5.68
N GLN A 114 8.28 15.79 4.86
CA GLN A 114 9.44 16.60 5.26
C GLN A 114 9.14 17.58 6.40
N GLN A 115 7.91 18.10 6.48
CA GLN A 115 7.49 18.97 7.58
C GLN A 115 7.34 18.19 8.89
N LEU A 116 6.84 16.96 8.82
CA LEU A 116 6.72 16.09 9.98
C LEU A 116 8.08 15.62 10.50
N ASP A 117 9.02 15.30 9.59
CA ASP A 117 10.39 14.93 9.94
C ASP A 117 11.17 16.07 10.62
N LYS A 118 10.85 17.34 10.30
CA LYS A 118 11.47 18.53 10.92
C LYS A 118 10.82 18.98 12.23
N ALA A 119 9.66 18.42 12.58
CA ALA A 119 8.89 18.82 13.75
C ALA A 119 9.19 17.98 15.00
N ASP A 120 9.94 16.88 14.85
CA ASP A 120 10.61 16.11 15.91
C ASP A 120 12.05 16.62 16.13
#